data_AF-A0A2H1VDE2-F1
#
_entry.id   AF-A0A2H1VDE2-F1
#
_cell.length_a   1.000
_cell.length_b   1.000
_cell.length_c   1.000
_cell.angle_alpha   90.00
_cell.angle_beta   90.00
_cell.angle_gamma   90.00
#
_symmetry.space_group_name_H-M   'P 1'
#
loop_
_entity.id
_entity.type
_entity.pdbx_description
1 polymer ?
#
loop_
_entity_poly.entity_id
_entity_poly.type
_entity_poly.pdbx_seq_one_letter_code
_entity_poly.pdbx_strand_id
1 'polypeptide(L)'
;MFPKLSDYVYNEQFGRCYKFHLTPMNWTDAYAVCNAEQSYLAVINTQEEADYLVALTESKPKDRVPGNFMRGAVHLGFHNRANEGWQAVRGTALDDTGYTCWGTNQPDGGDLEQCGSMFYNGLLNDISCDTRAFFICEHEVDSLSSSLDDRFGDAVV
;
A
#
# COMPACT_ATOMS: atom_id res chain seq x y z
N MET A 1 4.29 -3.71 -22.45
CA MET A 1 2.98 -3.03 -22.30
C MET A 1 2.99 -2.43 -20.91
N PHE A 2 3.19 -1.12 -20.79
CA PHE A 2 3.24 -0.46 -19.48
C PHE A 2 1.83 -0.41 -18.88
N PRO A 3 1.63 -0.74 -17.59
CA PRO A 3 0.35 -0.58 -16.93
C PRO A 3 -0.06 0.89 -17.00
N LYS A 4 -1.25 1.17 -17.53
CA LYS A 4 -1.81 2.53 -17.49
C LYS A 4 -2.06 2.89 -16.02
N LEU A 5 -1.69 4.10 -15.63
CA LEU A 5 -2.10 4.76 -14.38
C LEU A 5 -3.64 4.90 -14.22
N SER A 6 -4.44 4.36 -15.14
CA SER A 6 -5.90 4.57 -15.25
C SER A 6 -6.74 4.07 -14.09
N ASP A 7 -6.18 3.26 -13.20
CA ASP A 7 -6.91 2.59 -12.12
C ASP A 7 -6.59 3.17 -10.74
N TYR A 8 -5.67 4.14 -10.68
CA TYR A 8 -5.37 4.88 -9.45
C TYR A 8 -6.49 5.89 -9.17
N VAL A 9 -6.97 5.90 -7.93
CA VAL A 9 -8.00 6.83 -7.47
C VAL A 9 -7.32 7.89 -6.61
N TYR A 10 -7.39 9.14 -7.04
CA TYR A 10 -6.88 10.28 -6.28
C TYR A 10 -7.77 10.56 -5.07
N ASN A 11 -7.14 10.80 -3.93
CA ASN A 11 -7.78 11.28 -2.72
C ASN A 11 -7.23 12.67 -2.38
N GLU A 12 -8.09 13.68 -2.50
CA GLU A 12 -7.75 15.09 -2.25
C GLU A 12 -7.32 15.37 -0.81
N GLN A 13 -7.88 14.66 0.17
CA GLN A 13 -7.57 14.86 1.58
C GLN A 13 -6.12 14.50 1.90
N PHE A 14 -5.60 13.46 1.23
CA PHE A 14 -4.25 12.94 1.50
C PHE A 14 -3.21 13.39 0.46
N GLY A 15 -3.64 14.01 -0.65
CA GLY A 15 -2.74 14.39 -1.75
C GLY A 15 -2.06 13.17 -2.40
N ARG A 16 -2.76 12.03 -2.40
CA ARG A 16 -2.22 10.72 -2.80
C ARG A 16 -3.20 9.99 -3.69
N CYS A 17 -2.66 9.15 -4.56
CA CYS A 17 -3.44 8.23 -5.37
C CYS A 17 -3.27 6.81 -4.85
N TYR A 18 -4.34 6.02 -4.85
CA TYR A 18 -4.31 4.63 -4.39
C TYR A 18 -4.86 3.68 -5.44
N LYS A 19 -4.27 2.48 -5.51
CA LYS A 19 -4.74 1.39 -6.36
C LYS A 19 -4.74 0.08 -5.59
N PHE A 20 -5.92 -0.54 -5.49
CA PHE A 20 -6.06 -1.89 -4.95
C PHE A 20 -5.86 -2.92 -6.06
N HIS A 21 -4.90 -3.83 -5.87
CA HIS A 21 -4.60 -4.89 -6.82
C HIS A 21 -5.32 -6.19 -6.43
N LEU A 22 -6.19 -6.67 -7.34
CA LEU A 22 -6.96 -7.91 -7.19
C LEU A 22 -6.18 -9.18 -7.56
N THR A 23 -4.93 -9.07 -8.00
CA THR A 23 -4.09 -10.24 -8.30
C THR A 23 -3.23 -10.54 -7.08
N PRO A 24 -3.48 -11.64 -6.33
CA PRO A 24 -2.75 -11.89 -5.08
C PRO A 24 -1.28 -12.25 -5.34
N MET A 25 -0.39 -11.56 -4.65
CA MET A 25 1.07 -11.68 -4.78
C MET A 25 1.73 -11.77 -3.41
N ASN A 26 2.93 -12.35 -3.35
CA ASN A 26 3.77 -12.23 -2.17
C ASN A 26 4.23 -10.77 -1.99
N TRP A 27 4.77 -10.44 -0.83
CA TRP A 27 5.08 -9.05 -0.51
C TRP A 27 6.16 -8.46 -1.44
N THR A 28 7.19 -9.25 -1.80
CA THR A 28 8.27 -8.80 -2.70
C THR A 28 7.76 -8.48 -4.11
N ASP A 29 6.89 -9.34 -4.65
CA ASP A 29 6.31 -9.14 -5.97
C ASP A 29 5.33 -7.98 -5.98
N ALA A 30 4.53 -7.82 -4.92
CA ALA A 30 3.64 -6.67 -4.74
C ALA A 30 4.44 -5.35 -4.69
N TYR A 31 5.54 -5.32 -3.95
CA TYR A 31 6.48 -4.20 -3.93
C TYR A 31 7.05 -3.90 -5.33
N ALA A 32 7.45 -4.93 -6.08
CA ALA A 32 7.95 -4.77 -7.44
C ALA A 32 6.89 -4.23 -8.40
N VAL A 33 5.63 -4.67 -8.27
CA VAL A 33 4.50 -4.14 -9.07
C VAL A 33 4.28 -2.67 -8.79
N CYS A 34 4.20 -2.25 -7.53
CA CYS A 34 4.00 -0.84 -7.20
C CYS A 34 5.14 0.02 -7.76
N ASN A 35 6.40 -0.41 -7.62
CA ASN A 35 7.55 0.31 -8.18
C ASN A 35 7.49 0.40 -9.72
N ALA A 36 7.10 -0.68 -10.40
CA ALA A 36 6.91 -0.67 -11.85
C ALA A 36 5.79 0.28 -12.30
N GLU A 37 4.83 0.55 -11.42
CA GLU A 37 3.76 1.54 -11.58
C GLU A 37 4.18 2.96 -11.15
N GLN A 38 5.47 3.21 -10.90
CA GLN A 38 6.02 4.50 -10.39
C GLN A 38 5.36 4.93 -9.08
N SER A 39 5.07 3.93 -8.24
CA SER A 39 4.38 4.06 -6.97
C SER A 39 5.09 3.17 -5.93
N TYR A 40 4.52 3.02 -4.74
CA TYR A 40 5.06 2.15 -3.71
C TYR A 40 3.92 1.43 -2.99
N LEU A 41 4.23 0.35 -2.26
CA LEU A 41 3.22 -0.26 -1.39
C LEU A 41 2.75 0.77 -0.36
N ALA A 42 1.44 0.85 -0.14
CA ALA A 42 0.84 1.87 0.69
C ALA A 42 1.31 1.82 2.15
N VAL A 43 1.67 2.98 2.69
CA VAL A 43 2.13 3.23 4.05
C VAL A 43 1.11 4.16 4.68
N ILE A 44 0.43 3.67 5.71
CA ILE A 44 -0.58 4.47 6.41
C ILE A 44 0.12 5.52 7.27
N ASN A 45 -0.32 6.77 7.13
CA ASN A 45 0.25 7.92 7.84
C ASN A 45 -0.74 8.52 8.86
N THR A 46 -2.03 8.24 8.74
CA THR A 46 -3.06 8.69 9.70
C THR A 46 -4.19 7.67 9.86
N GLN A 47 -5.00 7.83 10.92
CA GLN A 47 -6.20 7.01 11.12
C GLN A 47 -7.21 7.19 9.98
N GLU A 48 -7.39 8.42 9.48
CA GLU A 48 -8.31 8.70 8.36
C GLU A 48 -7.86 8.00 7.08
N GLU A 49 -6.54 7.91 6.85
CA GLU A 49 -6.00 7.14 5.74
C GLU A 49 -6.27 5.64 5.90
N ALA A 50 -6.11 5.09 7.11
CA ALA A 50 -6.46 3.71 7.40
C ALA A 50 -7.94 3.41 7.09
N ASP A 51 -8.84 4.28 7.55
CA ASP A 51 -10.28 4.16 7.31
C ASP A 51 -10.61 4.22 5.81
N TYR A 52 -9.90 5.07 5.06
CA TYR A 52 -10.03 5.12 3.60
C TYR A 52 -9.54 3.84 2.92
N LEU A 53 -8.40 3.27 3.34
CA LEU A 53 -7.90 2.00 2.79
C LEU A 53 -8.81 0.82 3.12
N VAL A 54 -9.48 0.83 4.27
CA VAL A 54 -10.56 -0.11 4.63
C VAL A 54 -11.70 0.01 3.64
N ALA A 55 -12.26 1.21 3.45
CA ALA A 55 -13.35 1.44 2.50
C ALA A 55 -12.96 1.08 1.05
N LEU A 56 -11.73 1.42 0.65
CA LEU A 56 -11.18 1.02 -0.65
C LEU A 56 -11.14 -0.49 -0.77
N THR A 57 -10.66 -1.20 0.25
CA THR A 57 -10.62 -2.67 0.28
C THR A 57 -12.02 -3.25 0.15
N GLU A 58 -12.99 -2.78 0.94
CA GLU A 58 -14.39 -3.23 0.92
C GLU A 58 -15.05 -3.07 -0.45
N SER A 59 -14.77 -1.96 -1.15
CA SER A 59 -15.35 -1.66 -2.46
C SER A 59 -14.98 -2.65 -3.58
N LYS A 60 -13.93 -3.47 -3.38
CA LYS A 60 -13.37 -4.33 -4.43
C LYS A 60 -14.00 -5.73 -4.40
N PRO A 61 -14.22 -6.36 -5.58
CA PRO A 61 -14.86 -7.67 -5.73
C PRO A 61 -13.93 -8.85 -5.36
N LYS A 62 -13.33 -8.81 -4.17
CA LYS A 62 -12.33 -9.78 -3.66
C LYS A 62 -12.85 -11.22 -3.63
N ASP A 63 -14.14 -11.40 -3.38
CA ASP A 63 -14.79 -12.73 -3.32
C ASP A 63 -14.88 -13.42 -4.68
N ARG A 64 -14.74 -12.66 -5.78
CA ARG A 64 -14.75 -13.21 -7.14
C ARG A 64 -13.38 -13.72 -7.60
N VAL A 65 -12.32 -13.47 -6.84
CA VAL A 65 -10.95 -13.88 -7.19
C VAL A 65 -10.74 -15.34 -6.77
N PRO A 66 -10.51 -16.28 -7.71
CA PRO A 66 -10.25 -17.67 -7.41
C PRO A 66 -8.79 -17.91 -7.02
N GLY A 67 -8.51 -19.07 -6.43
CA GLY A 67 -7.15 -19.52 -6.11
C GLY A 67 -6.86 -19.61 -4.62
N ASN A 68 -5.66 -20.12 -4.31
CA ASN A 68 -5.16 -20.26 -2.94
C ASN A 68 -4.27 -19.08 -2.58
N PHE A 69 -4.76 -18.24 -1.66
CA PHE A 69 -4.08 -17.05 -1.13
C PHE A 69 -4.76 -16.64 0.18
N MET A 70 -4.08 -15.83 0.99
CA MET A 70 -4.65 -15.35 2.24
C MET A 70 -5.76 -14.33 1.98
N ARG A 71 -6.93 -14.62 2.52
CA ARG A 71 -8.07 -13.69 2.56
C ARG A 71 -8.08 -12.97 3.89
N GLY A 72 -8.57 -11.74 3.90
CA GLY A 72 -8.66 -10.93 5.12
C GLY A 72 -7.42 -10.11 5.44
N ALA A 73 -6.35 -10.25 4.66
CA ALA A 73 -5.14 -9.45 4.74
C ALA A 73 -4.86 -8.71 3.42
N VAL A 74 -4.23 -7.55 3.53
CA VAL A 74 -3.79 -6.71 2.40
C VAL A 74 -2.36 -6.26 2.67
N HIS A 75 -1.42 -6.59 1.79
CA HIS A 75 -0.02 -6.17 1.93
C HIS A 75 0.09 -4.64 1.88
N LEU A 76 0.92 -4.12 2.77
CA LEU A 76 1.24 -2.71 2.94
C LEU A 76 2.76 -2.50 2.97
N GLY A 77 3.19 -1.26 2.79
CA GLY A 77 4.57 -0.86 2.59
C GLY A 77 5.40 -0.77 3.85
N PHE A 78 5.41 -1.81 4.69
CA PHE A 78 6.32 -1.88 5.84
C PHE A 78 6.87 -3.28 6.03
N HIS A 79 8.03 -3.42 6.66
CA HIS A 79 8.70 -4.70 6.89
C HIS A 79 9.70 -4.62 8.05
N ASN A 80 10.09 -5.78 8.59
CA ASN A 80 11.17 -5.95 9.57
C ASN A 80 12.22 -6.98 9.08
N ARG A 81 12.46 -7.04 7.77
CA ARG A 81 13.36 -8.02 7.13
C ARG A 81 14.82 -7.96 7.58
N ALA A 82 15.27 -6.83 8.10
CA ALA A 82 16.62 -6.65 8.62
C ALA A 82 16.75 -7.03 10.10
N ASN A 83 15.65 -7.34 10.79
CA ASN A 83 15.61 -7.53 12.25
C ASN A 83 16.14 -6.33 13.05
N GLU A 84 15.91 -5.13 12.53
CA GLU A 84 16.33 -3.84 13.13
C GLU A 84 15.12 -2.96 13.53
N GLY A 85 13.91 -3.52 13.48
CA GLY A 85 12.66 -2.81 13.72
C GLY A 85 11.83 -2.64 12.45
N TRP A 86 10.53 -2.40 12.63
CA TRP A 86 9.60 -2.19 11.53
C TRP A 86 9.87 -0.85 10.84
N GLN A 87 10.06 -0.90 9.52
CA GLN A 87 10.34 0.26 8.70
C GLN A 87 9.38 0.31 7.52
N ALA A 88 8.92 1.50 7.18
CA ALA A 88 8.20 1.75 5.95
C ALA A 88 9.15 1.63 4.75
N VAL A 89 8.61 1.30 3.57
CA VAL A 89 9.37 1.14 2.31
C VAL A 89 10.06 2.41 1.82
N ARG A 90 9.81 3.54 2.48
CA ARG A 90 10.45 4.85 2.23
C ARG A 90 11.57 5.18 3.24
N GLY A 91 11.93 4.25 4.12
CA GLY A 91 13.04 4.40 5.06
C GLY A 91 12.68 5.09 6.38
N THR A 92 11.41 5.44 6.59
CA THR A 92 10.90 5.94 7.88
C THR A 92 10.62 4.77 8.82
N ALA A 93 10.94 4.89 10.11
CA ALA A 93 10.50 3.90 11.09
C ALA A 93 8.96 3.85 11.12
N LEU A 94 8.35 2.68 11.30
CA LEU A 94 6.89 2.55 11.26
C LEU A 94 6.22 3.42 12.33
N ASP A 95 6.81 3.51 13.52
CA ASP A 95 6.30 4.36 14.62
C ASP A 95 6.34 5.87 14.30
N ASP A 96 7.13 6.27 13.32
CA ASP A 96 7.26 7.66 12.88
C ASP A 96 6.36 7.98 11.67
N THR A 97 5.60 7.02 11.12
CA THR A 97 4.69 7.30 9.98
C THR A 97 3.42 8.00 10.41
N GLY A 98 3.02 7.88 11.68
CA GLY A 98 1.77 8.44 12.23
C GLY A 98 0.64 7.43 12.37
N TYR A 99 0.85 6.17 12.00
CA TYR A 99 -0.11 5.08 12.23
C TYR A 99 0.59 3.76 12.59
N THR A 100 0.56 3.40 13.87
CA THR A 100 1.00 2.09 14.38
C THR A 100 -0.10 1.44 15.21
N CYS A 101 -1.23 1.10 14.59
CA CYS A 101 -2.33 0.42 15.26
C CYS A 101 -2.34 -1.08 14.91
N TRP A 102 -1.61 -1.87 15.70
CA TRP A 102 -1.57 -3.33 15.54
C TRP A 102 -2.90 -4.01 15.87
N GLY A 103 -3.18 -5.10 15.17
CA GLY A 103 -4.25 -6.03 15.49
C GLY A 103 -4.08 -6.67 16.87
N THR A 104 -5.14 -7.29 17.38
CA THR A 104 -5.04 -8.01 18.65
C THR A 104 -3.98 -9.09 18.58
N ASN A 105 -3.03 -9.05 19.52
CA ASN A 105 -1.84 -9.92 19.61
C ASN A 105 -0.78 -9.71 18.53
N GLN A 106 -0.90 -8.69 17.69
CA GLN A 106 0.09 -8.41 16.64
C GLN A 106 1.17 -7.43 17.14
N PRO A 107 2.40 -7.49 16.60
CA PRO A 107 2.92 -8.55 15.73
C PRO A 107 3.23 -9.86 16.51
N ASP A 108 2.93 -11.04 15.94
CA ASP A 108 3.11 -12.35 16.62
C ASP A 108 4.01 -13.37 15.89
N GLY A 109 4.38 -13.13 14.64
CA GLY A 109 5.09 -14.13 13.83
C GLY A 109 6.61 -14.07 13.91
N GLY A 110 7.18 -13.03 14.52
CA GLY A 110 8.62 -12.91 14.77
C GLY A 110 9.47 -12.99 13.50
N ASP A 111 10.53 -13.80 13.49
CA ASP A 111 11.42 -13.96 12.32
C ASP A 111 10.73 -14.63 11.11
N LEU A 112 9.55 -15.23 11.29
CA LEU A 112 8.81 -15.88 10.20
C LEU A 112 7.86 -14.92 9.46
N GLU A 113 7.53 -13.79 10.07
CA GLU A 113 6.56 -12.81 9.57
C GLU A 113 7.16 -11.41 9.55
N GLN A 114 8.05 -11.18 8.59
CA GLN A 114 8.83 -9.95 8.50
C GLN A 114 8.25 -8.92 7.52
N CYS A 115 7.06 -9.16 6.97
CA CYS A 115 6.41 -8.28 6.00
C CYS A 115 5.10 -7.74 6.56
N GLY A 116 4.76 -6.52 6.14
CA GLY A 116 3.63 -5.77 6.68
C GLY A 116 2.36 -5.94 5.87
N SER A 117 1.24 -6.05 6.58
CA SER A 117 -0.10 -6.06 6.03
C SER A 117 -1.07 -5.35 6.96
N MET A 118 -2.29 -5.10 6.50
CA MET A 118 -3.43 -4.80 7.36
C MET A 118 -4.51 -5.86 7.21
N PHE A 119 -5.25 -6.10 8.29
CA PHE A 119 -6.54 -6.78 8.20
C PHE A 119 -7.56 -5.89 7.47
N TYR A 120 -8.69 -6.47 7.05
CA TYR A 120 -9.77 -5.68 6.41
C TYR A 120 -10.41 -4.63 7.32
N ASN A 121 -10.12 -4.62 8.62
CA ASN A 121 -10.54 -3.56 9.56
C ASN A 121 -9.49 -2.45 9.73
N GLY A 122 -8.38 -2.48 8.98
CA GLY A 122 -7.34 -1.44 8.98
C GLY A 122 -6.22 -1.67 10.00
N LEU A 123 -6.40 -2.58 10.96
CA LEU A 123 -5.37 -2.88 11.94
C LEU A 123 -4.18 -3.61 11.32
N LEU A 124 -2.98 -3.24 11.73
CA LEU A 124 -1.72 -3.78 11.20
C LEU A 124 -1.52 -5.24 11.63
N ASN A 125 -0.89 -6.00 10.76
CA ASN A 125 -0.59 -7.41 10.93
C ASN A 125 0.78 -7.72 10.34
N ASP A 126 1.62 -8.45 11.07
CA ASP A 126 2.80 -9.05 10.48
C ASP A 126 2.41 -10.33 9.73
N ILE A 127 3.03 -10.54 8.57
CA ILE A 127 2.70 -11.66 7.70
C ILE A 127 3.96 -12.25 7.11
N SER A 128 3.98 -13.57 6.92
CA SER A 128 5.05 -14.22 6.15
C SER A 128 5.18 -13.56 4.78
N CYS A 129 6.41 -13.18 4.43
CA CYS A 129 6.70 -12.47 3.19
C CYS A 129 6.34 -13.26 1.92
N ASP A 130 6.27 -14.59 2.02
CA ASP A 130 5.89 -15.49 0.93
C ASP A 130 4.38 -15.63 0.78
N THR A 131 3.60 -15.17 1.77
CA THR A 131 2.15 -15.25 1.74
C THR A 131 1.61 -14.40 0.60
N ARG A 132 0.82 -15.05 -0.26
CA ARG A 132 0.10 -14.34 -1.32
C ARG A 132 -1.14 -13.68 -0.73
N ALA A 133 -1.27 -12.37 -0.91
CA ALA A 133 -2.43 -11.59 -0.51
C ALA A 133 -2.70 -10.49 -1.54
N PHE A 134 -3.85 -9.83 -1.43
CA PHE A 134 -4.07 -8.57 -2.15
C PHE A 134 -3.11 -7.50 -1.63
N PHE A 135 -2.97 -6.40 -2.36
CA PHE A 135 -2.09 -5.31 -1.96
C PHE A 135 -2.61 -3.97 -2.47
N ILE A 136 -2.17 -2.89 -1.82
CA ILE A 136 -2.49 -1.53 -2.23
C ILE A 136 -1.18 -0.83 -2.58
N CYS A 137 -1.15 -0.22 -3.76
CA CYS A 137 -0.12 0.73 -4.11
C CYS A 137 -0.61 2.15 -3.84
N GLU A 138 0.30 3.03 -3.45
CA GLU A 138 0.08 4.46 -3.35
C GLU A 138 1.16 5.24 -4.09
N HIS A 139 0.84 6.45 -4.54
CA HIS A 139 1.86 7.43 -4.88
C HIS A 139 1.41 8.83 -4.48
N GLU A 140 2.38 9.65 -4.08
CA GLU A 140 2.15 11.07 -3.80
C GLU A 140 1.90 11.81 -5.12
N VAL A 141 1.00 12.78 -5.09
CA VAL A 141 0.85 13.76 -6.16
C VAL A 141 1.52 15.03 -5.68
N ASP A 142 2.78 15.23 -6.06
CA ASP A 142 3.49 16.47 -5.76
C ASP A 142 2.74 17.63 -6.39
N SER A 143 2.32 18.60 -5.58
CA SER A 143 1.68 19.84 -6.02
C SER A 143 2.57 20.67 -6.96
N LEU A 144 3.86 20.36 -7.04
CA LEU A 144 4.79 20.94 -8.03
C LEU A 144 4.63 20.35 -9.43
N SER A 145 4.23 19.07 -9.55
CA SER A 145 4.02 18.42 -10.84
C SER A 145 2.81 19.00 -11.59
N SER A 146 1.71 19.26 -10.89
CA SER A 146 0.54 19.93 -11.44
C SER A 146 0.83 21.39 -11.83
N SER A 147 1.69 22.07 -11.07
CA SER A 147 2.10 23.45 -11.38
C SER A 147 3.06 23.57 -12.56
N LEU A 148 3.74 22.49 -12.95
CA LEU A 148 4.63 22.46 -14.11
C LEU A 148 3.84 22.19 -15.39
N ASP A 149 2.82 21.32 -15.35
CA ASP A 149 1.93 21.10 -16.49
C ASP A 149 1.14 22.37 -16.87
N ASP A 150 0.73 23.18 -15.89
CA ASP A 150 0.07 24.48 -16.15
C ASP A 150 1.02 25.56 -16.70
N ARG A 151 2.34 25.45 -16.49
CA ARG A 151 3.32 26.46 -16.94
C ARG A 151 3.85 26.23 -18.36
N PHE A 152 3.69 25.02 -18.90
CA PHE A 152 4.14 24.68 -20.25
C PHE A 152 2.99 24.43 -21.24
N GLY A 153 1.74 24.66 -20.81
CA GLY A 153 0.52 24.46 -21.61
C GLY A 153 0.28 25.46 -22.75
N ASP A 154 1.02 26.57 -22.84
CA ASP A 154 0.88 27.57 -23.92
C ASP A 154 2.19 27.74 -24.70
N ALA A 155 2.47 26.80 -25.59
CA ALA A 155 3.35 27.04 -26.73
C ALA A 155 2.91 26.19 -27.93
N VAL A 156 1.80 26.60 -28.56
CA VAL A 156 1.51 26.24 -29.94
C VAL A 156 1.61 27.52 -30.77
N VAL A 157 2.70 27.61 -31.54
CA VAL A 157 2.85 28.54 -32.68
C VAL A 157 2.12 28.01 -33.90
#